data_AF-A0A5J5TEF8-F1
#
_entry.id   AF-A0A5J5TEF8-F1
#
_cell.length_a   1.000
_cell.length_b   1.000
_cell.length_c   1.000
_cell.angle_alpha   90.00
_cell.angle_beta   90.00
_cell.angle_gamma   90.00
#
_symmetry.space_group_name_H-M   'P 1'
#
loop_
_entity.id
_entity.type
_entity.pdbx_description
1 polymer ?
#
loop_
_entity_poly.entity_id
_entity_poly.type
_entity_poly.pdbx_seq_one_letter_code
_entity_poly.pdbx_strand_id
1 'polypeptide(L)'
;MAEPPSYLSSFKDELIQLIKRLGTHLALKMSNLFSISLQKLDPRSVGAIAGLAVAIIFTYRLTRSPAPPTRRQPKRQAPTTSSTAIRTQSNITLMPSGVYSSSEDLRAQNTFDEFFQPVKPTLGQIVRQKLNEGRKVTCRLLGVILEESSPEELQTKATVRPSVLDVLLEITKFCDLYLMERVIDDESEKNVLLALENAGIFTSGGLVKDKVLFCSTENGRTSFVRQLEPDWHIDTNPEIVSQLARFIKYQLHVSPVKTEWTTGKVLSSPSLEQFFGF
;
A
#
# COMPACT_ATOMS: atom_id res chain seq x y z
N MET A 1 23.39 -55.58 -26.72
CA MET A 1 22.20 -54.79 -27.10
C MET A 1 21.54 -54.38 -25.80
N ALA A 2 21.71 -53.14 -25.36
CA ALA A 2 21.19 -52.65 -24.09
C ALA A 2 20.01 -51.70 -24.38
N GLU A 3 18.83 -52.10 -23.92
CA GLU A 3 17.59 -51.32 -23.95
C GLU A 3 17.75 -50.05 -23.09
N PRO A 4 17.28 -48.87 -23.55
CA PRO A 4 17.30 -47.66 -22.73
C PRO A 4 16.16 -47.68 -21.69
N PRO A 5 16.35 -47.04 -20.52
CA PRO A 5 15.40 -47.10 -19.42
C PRO A 5 14.10 -46.32 -19.72
N SER A 6 12.98 -47.00 -19.50
CA SER A 6 11.58 -46.60 -19.69
C SER A 6 11.11 -45.35 -18.93
N TYR A 7 11.94 -44.79 -18.05
CA TYR A 7 11.62 -43.58 -17.27
C TYR A 7 11.75 -42.29 -18.09
N LEU A 8 12.63 -42.26 -19.10
CA LEU A 8 12.88 -41.04 -19.87
C LEU A 8 11.78 -40.76 -20.91
N SER A 9 11.07 -41.79 -21.38
CA SER A 9 9.92 -41.62 -22.29
C SER A 9 8.71 -41.05 -21.55
N SER A 10 8.39 -41.58 -20.37
CA SER A 10 7.27 -41.13 -19.55
C SER A 10 7.38 -39.64 -19.18
N PHE A 11 8.56 -39.17 -18.79
CA PHE A 11 8.77 -37.75 -18.46
C PHE A 11 8.61 -36.82 -19.67
N LYS A 12 9.05 -37.27 -20.86
CA LYS A 12 8.88 -36.50 -22.10
C LYS A 12 7.40 -36.40 -22.47
N ASP A 13 6.64 -37.46 -22.29
CA ASP A 13 5.21 -37.49 -22.62
C ASP A 13 4.40 -36.59 -21.66
N GLU A 14 4.72 -36.58 -20.37
CA GLU A 14 4.12 -35.66 -19.39
C GLU A 14 4.45 -34.20 -19.69
N LEU A 15 5.70 -33.90 -20.06
CA LEU A 15 6.12 -32.55 -20.43
C LEU A 15 5.41 -32.08 -21.71
N ILE A 16 5.26 -32.96 -22.71
CA ILE A 16 4.53 -32.65 -23.95
C ILE A 16 3.06 -32.38 -23.65
N GLN A 17 2.44 -33.13 -22.73
CA GLN A 17 1.07 -32.87 -22.31
C GLN A 17 0.92 -31.54 -21.55
N LEU A 18 1.88 -31.21 -20.68
CA LEU A 18 1.92 -29.92 -20.00
C LEU A 18 2.09 -28.77 -20.99
N ILE A 19 2.98 -28.89 -21.97
CA ILE A 19 3.17 -27.88 -23.03
C ILE A 19 1.91 -27.73 -23.88
N LYS A 20 1.24 -28.83 -24.26
CA LYS A 20 -0.04 -28.76 -24.99
C LYS A 20 -1.13 -28.08 -24.16
N ARG A 21 -1.22 -28.38 -22.87
CA ARG A 21 -2.21 -27.80 -21.95
C ARG A 21 -1.93 -26.32 -21.67
N LEU A 22 -0.66 -25.93 -21.61
CA LEU A 22 -0.26 -24.52 -21.51
C LEU A 22 -0.52 -23.77 -22.83
N GLY A 23 -0.27 -24.43 -23.97
CA GLY A 23 -0.49 -23.88 -25.30
C GLY A 23 -1.96 -23.60 -25.60
N THR A 24 -2.87 -24.50 -25.21
CA THR A 24 -4.33 -24.25 -25.34
C THR A 24 -4.79 -23.14 -24.40
N HIS A 25 -4.24 -23.07 -23.19
CA HIS A 25 -4.59 -22.03 -22.21
C HIS A 25 -4.06 -20.64 -22.58
N LEU A 26 -2.93 -20.57 -23.28
CA LEU A 26 -2.36 -19.34 -23.84
C LEU A 26 -3.07 -18.94 -25.16
N ALA A 27 -3.39 -19.90 -26.04
CA ALA A 27 -4.08 -19.62 -27.31
C ALA A 27 -5.47 -19.01 -27.09
N LEU A 28 -6.23 -19.50 -26.11
CA LEU A 28 -7.55 -18.94 -25.75
C LEU A 28 -7.48 -17.54 -25.12
N LYS A 29 -6.36 -17.21 -24.47
CA LYS A 29 -6.15 -15.89 -23.83
C LYS A 29 -5.58 -14.86 -24.81
N MET A 30 -4.81 -15.29 -25.79
CA MET A 30 -4.22 -14.42 -26.81
C MET A 30 -5.15 -14.16 -28.01
N SER A 31 -6.10 -15.06 -28.32
CA SER A 31 -7.05 -14.85 -29.43
C SER A 31 -7.96 -13.63 -29.22
N ASN A 32 -8.29 -13.29 -27.97
CA ASN A 32 -9.08 -12.10 -27.65
C ASN A 32 -8.25 -10.80 -27.63
N LEU A 33 -6.93 -10.89 -27.44
CA LEU A 33 -6.05 -9.71 -27.46
C LEU A 33 -5.61 -9.35 -28.88
N PHE A 34 -5.36 -10.35 -29.74
CA PHE A 34 -4.95 -10.11 -31.12
C PHE A 34 -6.11 -9.74 -32.05
N SER A 35 -7.34 -10.19 -31.79
CA SER A 35 -8.51 -9.82 -32.60
C SER A 35 -8.90 -8.36 -32.44
N ILE A 36 -8.74 -7.79 -31.23
CA ILE A 36 -9.08 -6.39 -30.93
C ILE A 36 -8.00 -5.42 -31.45
N SER A 37 -6.73 -5.85 -31.50
CA SER A 37 -5.61 -4.96 -31.89
C SER A 37 -5.43 -4.84 -33.42
N LEU A 38 -5.82 -5.85 -34.21
CA LEU A 38 -5.62 -5.84 -35.67
C LEU A 38 -6.72 -5.11 -36.45
N GLN A 39 -7.91 -4.89 -35.89
CA GLN A 39 -9.02 -4.22 -36.58
C GLN A 39 -8.91 -2.67 -36.55
N LYS A 40 -7.99 -2.10 -35.77
CA LYS A 40 -7.83 -0.66 -35.60
C LYS A 40 -6.40 -0.18 -35.89
N LEU A 41 -5.80 -0.71 -36.96
CA LEU A 41 -4.48 -0.27 -37.43
C LEU A 41 -4.62 1.03 -38.22
N ASP A 42 -4.31 2.16 -37.57
CA ASP A 42 -4.10 3.42 -38.28
C ASP A 42 -2.94 3.26 -39.30
N PRO A 43 -3.09 3.74 -40.55
CA PRO A 43 -2.06 3.63 -41.58
C PRO A 43 -0.73 4.32 -41.21
N ARG A 44 -0.74 5.17 -40.17
CA ARG A 44 0.44 5.84 -39.60
C ARG A 44 1.24 4.95 -38.63
N SER A 45 0.65 3.88 -38.10
CA SER A 45 1.26 2.97 -37.11
C SER A 45 2.11 1.85 -37.74
N VAL A 46 1.87 1.53 -39.02
CA VAL A 46 2.58 0.46 -39.74
C VAL A 46 4.09 0.70 -39.78
N GLY A 47 4.53 1.95 -39.92
CA GLY A 47 5.95 2.32 -39.90
C GLY A 47 6.62 2.11 -38.54
N ALA A 48 5.90 2.35 -37.45
CA ALA A 48 6.43 2.15 -36.08
C ALA A 48 6.60 0.66 -35.76
N ILE A 49 5.65 -0.18 -36.19
CA ILE A 49 5.72 -1.64 -36.02
C ILE A 49 6.85 -2.24 -36.87
N ALA A 50 6.99 -1.79 -38.12
CA ALA A 50 8.09 -2.21 -38.99
C ALA A 50 9.45 -1.79 -38.40
N GLY A 51 9.56 -0.55 -37.89
CA GLY A 51 10.76 -0.05 -37.21
C GLY A 51 11.13 -0.86 -35.96
N LEU A 52 10.15 -1.19 -35.12
CA LEU A 52 10.35 -2.02 -33.93
C LEU A 52 10.84 -3.43 -34.29
N ALA A 53 10.25 -4.06 -35.31
CA ALA A 53 10.66 -5.38 -35.77
C ALA A 53 12.12 -5.38 -36.26
N VAL A 54 12.52 -4.35 -37.03
CA VAL A 54 13.90 -4.19 -37.48
C VAL A 54 14.86 -3.96 -36.30
N ALA A 55 14.50 -3.13 -35.32
CA ALA A 55 15.31 -2.88 -34.13
C ALA A 55 15.52 -4.15 -33.29
N ILE A 56 14.50 -4.98 -33.13
CA ILE A 56 14.61 -6.26 -32.43
C ILE A 56 15.54 -7.22 -33.19
N ILE A 57 15.40 -7.30 -34.52
CA ILE A 57 16.27 -8.16 -35.33
C ILE A 57 17.73 -7.68 -35.26
N PHE A 58 17.96 -6.37 -35.30
CA PHE A 58 19.30 -5.79 -35.28
C PHE A 58 19.96 -5.94 -33.91
N THR A 59 19.23 -5.72 -32.81
CA THR A 59 19.72 -5.96 -31.45
C THR A 59 19.96 -7.45 -31.18
N TYR A 60 19.10 -8.33 -31.71
CA TYR A 60 19.31 -9.78 -31.64
C TYR A 60 20.52 -10.26 -32.46
N ARG A 61 20.77 -9.63 -33.62
CA ARG A 61 21.97 -9.89 -34.44
C ARG A 61 23.25 -9.35 -33.79
N LEU A 62 23.21 -8.19 -33.13
CA LEU A 62 24.36 -7.64 -32.42
C LEU A 62 24.72 -8.42 -31.15
N THR A 63 23.74 -9.04 -30.51
CA THR A 63 23.96 -9.80 -29.26
C THR A 63 24.43 -11.24 -29.51
N ARG A 64 24.58 -11.67 -30.76
CA ARG A 64 24.88 -13.08 -31.10
C ARG A 64 26.06 -13.22 -32.05
N SER A 65 27.28 -13.16 -31.49
CA SER A 65 28.52 -13.88 -31.93
C SER A 65 29.68 -13.64 -30.93
N PRO A 66 30.76 -14.46 -30.87
CA PRO A 66 30.83 -15.76 -30.18
C PRO A 66 31.94 -15.86 -29.09
N ALA A 67 31.83 -16.90 -28.25
CA ALA A 67 32.84 -17.56 -27.41
C ALA A 67 33.50 -16.82 -26.20
N PRO A 68 33.41 -17.39 -24.97
CA PRO A 68 34.17 -16.97 -23.78
C PRO A 68 35.51 -17.74 -23.67
N PRO A 69 36.58 -17.17 -23.08
CA PRO A 69 36.87 -17.44 -21.65
C PRO A 69 37.61 -16.22 -20.99
N THR A 70 37.90 -16.08 -19.70
CA THR A 70 38.16 -17.03 -18.61
C THR A 70 38.01 -16.28 -17.27
N ARG A 71 37.41 -16.97 -16.32
CA ARG A 71 37.30 -16.71 -14.88
C ARG A 71 38.66 -16.41 -14.24
N ARG A 72 38.78 -15.33 -13.44
CA ARG A 72 39.82 -15.20 -12.40
C ARG A 72 39.15 -15.02 -11.03
N GLN A 73 39.56 -15.86 -10.09
CA GLN A 73 39.04 -15.98 -8.73
C GLN A 73 39.57 -14.90 -7.77
N PRO A 74 38.85 -14.59 -6.67
CA PRO A 74 39.35 -13.76 -5.59
C PRO A 74 40.19 -14.58 -4.60
N LYS A 75 41.38 -14.08 -4.21
CA LYS A 75 42.29 -14.74 -3.28
C LYS A 75 42.31 -14.04 -1.91
N ARG A 76 41.64 -14.71 -0.97
CA ARG A 76 42.07 -15.03 0.42
C ARG A 76 42.26 -13.91 1.46
N GLN A 77 41.47 -14.03 2.53
CA GLN A 77 41.62 -13.45 3.87
C GLN A 77 42.83 -14.00 4.63
N ALA A 78 43.27 -13.26 5.67
CA ALA A 78 43.51 -13.65 7.09
C ALA A 78 44.60 -12.73 7.74
N PRO A 79 44.96 -12.85 9.05
CA PRO A 79 44.20 -12.53 10.27
C PRO A 79 45.02 -11.79 11.39
N THR A 80 44.36 -11.52 12.56
CA THR A 80 44.91 -11.31 13.95
C THR A 80 45.59 -9.95 14.22
N THR A 81 45.47 -9.23 15.36
CA THR A 81 45.51 -9.50 16.82
C THR A 81 44.91 -8.31 17.60
N SER A 82 44.01 -8.46 18.59
CA SER A 82 44.22 -8.70 20.05
C SER A 82 44.80 -7.52 20.86
N SER A 83 44.03 -6.95 21.81
CA SER A 83 44.42 -6.68 23.22
C SER A 83 43.35 -5.93 24.06
N THR A 84 42.87 -6.59 25.14
CA THR A 84 42.71 -6.14 26.57
C THR A 84 42.45 -4.66 26.94
N ALA A 85 41.75 -4.26 28.03
CA ALA A 85 40.97 -4.87 29.12
C ALA A 85 40.46 -3.72 30.06
N ILE A 86 39.64 -4.07 31.07
CA ILE A 86 39.31 -3.33 32.33
C ILE A 86 38.19 -2.24 32.19
N ARG A 87 36.96 -2.32 32.73
CA ARG A 87 36.32 -2.70 34.03
C ARG A 87 36.21 -1.54 35.04
N THR A 88 34.99 -1.05 35.30
CA THR A 88 34.52 -0.59 36.64
C THR A 88 32.99 -0.52 36.72
N GLN A 89 32.44 -1.12 37.78
CA GLN A 89 31.05 -1.04 38.26
C GLN A 89 30.90 0.11 39.26
N SER A 90 29.68 0.64 39.43
CA SER A 90 29.06 0.85 40.76
C SER A 90 27.57 1.24 40.66
N ASN A 91 26.71 0.48 41.35
CA ASN A 91 25.36 0.84 41.77
C ASN A 91 25.40 1.90 42.89
N ILE A 92 24.28 2.61 43.16
CA ILE A 92 23.60 2.71 44.47
C ILE A 92 22.38 3.66 44.37
N THR A 93 21.26 3.16 44.89
CA THR A 93 19.97 3.78 45.23
C THR A 93 20.08 4.71 46.45
N LEU A 94 19.32 5.82 46.54
CA LEU A 94 18.70 6.29 47.81
C LEU A 94 17.75 7.49 47.60
N MET A 95 16.56 7.36 48.20
CA MET A 95 15.53 8.38 48.43
C MET A 95 15.92 9.33 49.57
N PRO A 96 15.16 10.44 49.76
CA PRO A 96 14.69 10.77 51.10
C PRO A 96 13.18 11.09 51.17
N SER A 97 12.67 10.92 52.39
CA SER A 97 11.29 11.10 52.87
C SER A 97 11.12 12.43 53.63
N GLY A 98 9.87 12.89 53.83
CA GLY A 98 9.48 14.02 54.71
C GLY A 98 8.15 14.68 54.29
N VAL A 99 6.96 14.21 54.70
CA VAL A 99 6.14 14.51 55.91
C VAL A 99 5.30 15.81 55.84
N TYR A 100 3.96 15.62 55.88
CA TYR A 100 2.78 16.38 56.45
C TYR A 100 2.97 17.84 56.99
N SER A 101 2.02 18.81 57.02
CA SER A 101 0.54 18.89 57.00
C SER A 101 0.07 20.39 56.96
N SER A 102 -1.16 20.67 56.50
CA SER A 102 -2.19 21.65 56.99
C SER A 102 -3.01 22.22 55.81
N SER A 103 -4.25 21.79 55.54
CA SER A 103 -5.53 22.22 56.14
C SER A 103 -5.78 23.74 56.11
N GLU A 104 -6.96 24.09 55.58
CA GLU A 104 -7.60 25.42 55.50
C GLU A 104 -7.27 26.29 54.27
N ASP A 105 -7.95 26.03 53.15
CA ASP A 105 -8.69 27.12 52.44
C ASP A 105 -9.79 26.57 51.51
N LEU A 106 -10.81 25.95 52.11
CA LEU A 106 -12.00 25.37 51.46
C LEU A 106 -12.99 26.41 50.89
N ARG A 107 -12.54 27.64 50.57
CA ARG A 107 -13.42 28.72 50.07
C ARG A 107 -12.92 29.44 48.80
N ALA A 108 -11.73 29.09 48.27
CA ALA A 108 -11.19 29.69 47.05
C ALA A 108 -11.21 28.79 45.79
N GLN A 109 -11.83 27.61 45.86
CA GLN A 109 -11.82 26.62 44.76
C GLN A 109 -13.10 26.53 43.92
N ASN A 110 -14.16 27.28 44.25
CA ASN A 110 -15.43 27.21 43.50
C ASN A 110 -15.62 28.27 42.41
N THR A 111 -14.61 29.08 42.09
CA THR A 111 -14.73 30.13 41.04
C THR A 111 -13.79 29.93 39.85
N PHE A 112 -12.88 28.95 39.89
CA PHE A 112 -11.95 28.66 38.78
C PHE A 112 -12.35 27.43 37.95
N ASP A 113 -13.31 26.62 38.39
CA ASP A 113 -13.75 25.42 37.67
C ASP A 113 -14.87 25.67 36.64
N GLU A 114 -15.43 26.88 36.58
CA GLU A 114 -16.50 27.23 35.61
C GLU A 114 -15.95 27.81 34.30
N PHE A 115 -14.64 28.12 34.24
CA PHE A 115 -13.98 28.68 33.05
C PHE A 115 -13.29 27.65 32.15
N PHE A 116 -13.16 26.40 32.58
CA PHE A 116 -12.57 25.32 31.80
C PHE A 116 -13.63 24.28 31.44
N GLN A 117 -14.69 24.68 30.74
CA GLN A 117 -15.37 23.68 29.92
C GLN A 117 -14.37 23.22 28.85
N PRO A 118 -14.00 21.93 28.80
CA PRO A 118 -13.10 21.44 27.77
C PRO A 118 -13.79 21.69 26.42
N VAL A 119 -13.34 22.72 25.70
CA VAL A 119 -13.83 23.05 24.37
C VAL A 119 -13.65 21.79 23.54
N LYS A 120 -14.76 21.23 23.02
CA LYS A 120 -14.70 20.05 22.15
C LYS A 120 -13.71 20.37 21.02
N PRO A 121 -12.65 19.56 20.84
CA PRO A 121 -11.65 19.86 19.83
C PRO A 121 -12.30 19.92 18.45
N THR A 122 -11.83 20.84 17.61
CA THR A 122 -12.29 20.94 16.22
C THR A 122 -11.85 19.70 15.43
N LEU A 123 -12.52 19.39 14.31
CA LEU A 123 -12.13 18.25 13.46
C LEU A 123 -10.64 18.31 13.07
N GLY A 124 -10.14 19.50 12.71
CA GLY A 124 -8.71 19.69 12.41
C GLY A 124 -7.77 19.39 13.56
N GLN A 125 -8.14 19.76 14.79
CA GLN A 125 -7.37 19.42 15.98
C GLN A 125 -7.38 17.90 16.23
N ILE A 126 -8.55 17.25 16.06
CA ILE A 126 -8.67 15.79 16.22
C ILE A 126 -7.84 15.07 15.16
N VAL A 127 -7.94 15.48 13.89
CA VAL A 127 -7.18 14.89 12.78
C VAL A 127 -5.69 15.00 13.03
N ARG A 128 -5.19 16.20 13.37
CA ARG A 128 -3.77 16.42 13.66
C ARG A 128 -3.29 15.57 14.85
N GLN A 129 -4.07 15.51 15.92
CA GLN A 129 -3.74 14.72 17.10
C GLN A 129 -3.73 13.22 16.80
N LYS A 130 -4.79 12.69 16.17
CA LYS A 130 -4.95 11.26 15.85
C LYS A 130 -3.89 10.77 14.87
N LEU A 131 -3.53 11.58 13.88
CA LEU A 131 -2.50 11.24 12.91
C LEU A 131 -1.07 11.45 13.42
N ASN A 132 -0.86 11.89 14.66
CA ASN A 132 0.46 12.08 15.28
C ASN A 132 1.45 12.83 14.35
N GLU A 133 0.99 13.91 13.71
CA GLU A 133 1.78 14.71 12.75
C GLU A 133 2.30 13.92 11.53
N GLY A 134 1.65 12.81 11.17
CA GLY A 134 1.95 12.05 9.96
C GLY A 134 1.88 12.93 8.72
N ARG A 135 2.94 12.95 7.91
CA ARG A 135 3.06 13.82 6.74
C ARG A 135 2.41 13.23 5.51
N LYS A 136 2.43 11.90 5.38
CA LYS A 136 1.86 11.18 4.22
C LYS A 136 0.90 10.10 4.67
N VAL A 137 -0.26 10.07 4.06
CA VAL A 137 -1.35 9.12 4.35
C VAL A 137 -1.71 8.40 3.06
N THR A 138 -1.85 7.08 3.13
CA THR A 138 -2.44 6.27 2.05
C THR A 138 -3.76 5.69 2.53
N CYS A 139 -4.78 5.72 1.68
CA CYS A 139 -6.11 5.24 2.03
C CYS A 139 -6.71 4.42 0.90
N ARG A 140 -7.24 3.24 1.25
CA ARG A 140 -8.10 2.47 0.37
C ARG A 140 -9.41 3.21 0.09
N LEU A 141 -10.00 3.02 -1.09
CA LEU A 141 -11.29 3.61 -1.44
C LEU A 141 -12.47 2.74 -0.98
N LEU A 142 -12.54 1.48 -1.40
CA LEU A 142 -13.65 0.55 -1.12
C LEU A 142 -13.84 0.32 0.37
N GLY A 143 -15.09 0.49 0.83
CA GLY A 143 -15.51 0.34 2.22
C GLY A 143 -15.02 1.43 3.18
N VAL A 144 -14.10 2.30 2.76
CA VAL A 144 -13.63 3.45 3.56
C VAL A 144 -14.27 4.74 3.07
N ILE A 145 -14.05 5.09 1.80
CA ILE A 145 -14.50 6.33 1.17
C ILE A 145 -15.71 6.04 0.27
N LEU A 146 -15.68 4.91 -0.43
CA LEU A 146 -16.75 4.43 -1.27
C LEU A 146 -17.69 3.52 -0.47
N GLU A 147 -18.98 3.55 -0.81
CA GLU A 147 -19.97 2.63 -0.25
C GLU A 147 -19.72 1.18 -0.70
N GLU A 148 -19.20 1.02 -1.92
CA GLU A 148 -18.94 -0.27 -2.53
C GLU A 148 -17.89 -1.08 -1.75
N SER A 149 -18.07 -2.41 -1.74
CA SER A 149 -17.23 -3.33 -0.95
C SER A 149 -16.29 -4.22 -1.78
N SER A 150 -16.56 -4.30 -3.08
CA SER A 150 -15.84 -5.14 -4.03
C SER A 150 -15.50 -4.38 -5.32
N PRO A 151 -14.41 -4.74 -6.01
CA PRO A 151 -14.03 -4.07 -7.26
C PRO A 151 -15.00 -4.35 -8.41
N GLU A 152 -15.79 -5.43 -8.34
CA GLU A 152 -16.83 -5.75 -9.32
C GLU A 152 -17.99 -4.74 -9.29
N GLU A 153 -18.35 -4.22 -8.12
CA GLU A 153 -19.39 -3.20 -7.97
C GLU A 153 -19.03 -1.89 -8.71
N LEU A 154 -17.73 -1.57 -8.80
CA LEU A 154 -17.22 -0.35 -9.45
C LEU A 154 -17.47 -0.31 -10.96
N GLN A 155 -17.72 -1.46 -11.60
CA GLN A 155 -18.08 -1.51 -13.02
C GLN A 155 -19.45 -0.89 -13.27
N THR A 156 -20.35 -0.92 -12.27
CA THR A 156 -21.70 -0.35 -12.41
C THR A 156 -21.75 1.11 -11.97
N LYS A 157 -21.16 1.41 -10.79
CA LYS A 157 -21.12 2.75 -10.23
C LYS A 157 -20.08 2.84 -9.11
N ALA A 158 -19.73 4.06 -8.73
CA ALA A 158 -19.02 4.35 -7.49
C ALA A 158 -19.77 5.43 -6.72
N THR A 159 -19.91 5.27 -5.41
CA THR A 159 -20.70 6.16 -4.55
C THR A 159 -19.85 6.61 -3.38
N VAL A 160 -19.54 7.91 -3.29
CA VAL A 160 -18.76 8.46 -2.17
C VAL A 160 -19.66 8.60 -0.94
N ARG A 161 -19.19 8.09 0.21
CA ARG A 161 -19.85 8.23 1.51
C ARG A 161 -19.82 9.70 1.95
N PRO A 162 -20.98 10.39 2.07
CA PRO A 162 -20.99 11.82 2.40
C PRO A 162 -20.36 12.15 3.75
N SER A 163 -20.52 11.24 4.73
CA SER A 163 -19.99 11.36 6.08
C SER A 163 -18.46 11.43 6.15
N VAL A 164 -17.77 10.92 5.14
CA VAL A 164 -16.30 10.86 5.08
C VAL A 164 -15.68 12.16 4.55
N LEU A 165 -16.47 13.01 3.86
CA LEU A 165 -15.95 14.15 3.11
C LEU A 165 -15.21 15.17 3.99
N ASP A 166 -15.83 15.59 5.10
CA ASP A 166 -15.22 16.56 6.00
C ASP A 166 -13.90 16.06 6.57
N VAL A 167 -13.84 14.76 6.90
CA VAL A 167 -12.64 14.11 7.40
C VAL A 167 -11.54 14.07 6.34
N LEU A 168 -11.85 13.67 5.10
CA LEU A 168 -10.87 13.65 4.00
C LEU A 168 -10.32 15.04 3.71
N LEU A 169 -11.21 16.03 3.59
CA LEU A 169 -10.81 17.41 3.32
C LEU A 169 -9.92 17.94 4.44
N GLU A 170 -10.22 17.62 5.69
CA GLU A 170 -9.37 18.01 6.82
C GLU A 170 -8.01 17.29 6.82
N ILE A 171 -7.96 15.99 6.49
CA ILE A 171 -6.69 15.25 6.33
C ILE A 171 -5.82 15.93 5.26
N THR A 172 -6.40 16.34 4.13
CA THR A 172 -5.64 16.95 3.03
C THR A 172 -5.03 18.32 3.38
N LYS A 173 -5.49 19.00 4.42
CA LYS A 173 -4.90 20.27 4.89
C LYS A 173 -3.54 20.06 5.57
N PHE A 174 -3.31 18.89 6.14
CA PHE A 174 -2.12 18.61 6.96
C PHE A 174 -1.25 17.49 6.41
N CYS A 175 -1.83 16.61 5.60
CA CYS A 175 -1.19 15.41 5.10
C CYS A 175 -1.21 15.35 3.57
N ASP A 176 -0.14 14.84 3.01
CA ASP A 176 -0.06 14.39 1.64
C ASP A 176 -0.85 13.07 1.47
N LEU A 177 -2.12 13.19 1.07
CA LEU A 177 -3.06 12.08 0.96
C LEU A 177 -3.00 11.44 -0.43
N TYR A 178 -2.86 10.11 -0.46
CA TYR A 178 -2.99 9.28 -1.64
C TYR A 178 -4.17 8.31 -1.46
N LEU A 179 -5.07 8.29 -2.44
CA LEU A 179 -6.15 7.32 -2.51
C LEU A 179 -5.73 6.19 -3.43
N MET A 180 -6.14 4.97 -3.13
CA MET A 180 -5.78 3.83 -3.97
C MET A 180 -6.83 2.73 -3.96
N GLU A 181 -7.00 2.07 -5.10
CA GLU A 181 -7.93 0.95 -5.20
C GLU A 181 -7.51 -0.10 -6.23
N ARG A 182 -8.00 -1.32 -6.00
CA ARG A 182 -7.96 -2.36 -7.02
C ARG A 182 -9.16 -2.19 -7.96
N VAL A 183 -8.93 -2.16 -9.26
CA VAL A 183 -9.96 -2.08 -10.31
C VAL A 183 -9.81 -3.22 -11.30
N ILE A 184 -10.90 -3.55 -12.01
CA ILE A 184 -10.94 -4.64 -12.99
C ILE A 184 -10.69 -4.11 -14.41
N ASP A 185 -11.10 -2.86 -14.68
CA ASP A 185 -11.01 -2.20 -15.98
C ASP A 185 -10.92 -0.66 -15.84
N ASP A 186 -10.58 -0.01 -16.96
CA ASP A 186 -10.48 1.46 -17.05
C ASP A 186 -11.84 2.17 -16.89
N GLU A 187 -12.95 1.46 -17.08
CA GLU A 187 -14.30 2.02 -16.87
C GLU A 187 -14.58 2.22 -15.38
N SER A 188 -14.20 1.24 -14.56
CA SER A 188 -14.23 1.34 -13.09
C SER A 188 -13.38 2.50 -12.59
N GLU A 189 -12.19 2.73 -13.17
CA GLU A 189 -11.35 3.90 -12.82
C GLU A 189 -12.08 5.21 -13.08
N LYS A 190 -12.73 5.34 -14.24
CA LYS A 190 -13.51 6.53 -14.61
C LYS A 190 -14.70 6.73 -13.67
N ASN A 191 -15.41 5.66 -13.32
CA ASN A 191 -16.54 5.71 -12.39
C ASN A 191 -16.10 6.25 -11.03
N VAL A 192 -14.97 5.75 -10.50
CA VAL A 192 -14.39 6.24 -9.24
C VAL A 192 -13.99 7.71 -9.34
N LEU A 193 -13.24 8.10 -10.37
CA LEU A 193 -12.78 9.48 -10.53
C LEU A 193 -13.95 10.46 -10.68
N LEU A 194 -14.99 10.07 -11.43
CA LEU A 194 -16.21 10.87 -11.59
C LEU A 194 -16.96 11.01 -10.27
N ALA A 195 -17.07 9.94 -9.48
CA ALA A 195 -17.72 9.98 -8.17
C ALA A 195 -16.98 10.92 -7.19
N LEU A 196 -15.65 10.84 -7.14
CA LEU A 196 -14.82 11.72 -6.31
C LEU A 196 -14.92 13.19 -6.76
N GLU A 197 -14.99 13.44 -8.08
CA GLU A 197 -15.17 14.77 -8.66
C GLU A 197 -16.54 15.35 -8.33
N ASN A 198 -17.61 14.58 -8.51
CA ASN A 198 -18.98 14.97 -8.17
C ASN A 198 -19.16 15.22 -6.68
N ALA A 199 -18.42 14.50 -5.83
CA ALA A 199 -18.40 14.73 -4.39
C ALA A 199 -17.58 15.97 -3.98
N GLY A 200 -16.94 16.66 -4.94
CA GLY A 200 -16.20 17.89 -4.71
C GLY A 200 -14.81 17.71 -4.10
N ILE A 201 -14.30 16.47 -4.01
CA ILE A 201 -13.03 16.17 -3.33
C ILE A 201 -11.84 16.91 -3.99
N PHE A 202 -11.88 17.09 -5.31
CA PHE A 202 -10.81 17.78 -6.05
C PHE A 202 -10.93 19.32 -6.06
N THR A 203 -12.02 19.88 -5.55
CA THR A 203 -12.29 21.34 -5.66
C THR A 203 -11.52 22.17 -4.63
N SER A 204 -11.22 21.57 -3.47
CA SER A 204 -10.67 22.28 -2.31
C SER A 204 -9.13 22.40 -2.34
N GLY A 205 -8.48 21.96 -3.42
CA GLY A 205 -7.03 22.04 -3.63
C GLY A 205 -6.18 21.05 -2.82
N GLY A 206 -6.76 20.32 -1.86
CA GLY A 206 -6.04 19.38 -1.00
C GLY A 206 -5.75 18.02 -1.63
N LEU A 207 -6.58 17.56 -2.57
CA LEU A 207 -6.37 16.32 -3.33
C LEU A 207 -6.47 16.59 -4.83
N VAL A 208 -5.56 16.01 -5.61
CA VAL A 208 -5.57 16.09 -7.08
C VAL A 208 -5.78 14.69 -7.67
N LYS A 209 -6.31 14.62 -8.90
CA LYS A 209 -6.61 13.35 -9.59
C LYS A 209 -5.37 12.43 -9.68
N ASP A 210 -4.17 12.99 -9.83
CA ASP A 210 -2.89 12.25 -9.90
C ASP A 210 -2.51 11.53 -8.60
N LYS A 211 -3.18 11.83 -7.48
CA LYS A 211 -3.00 11.13 -6.19
C LYS A 211 -4.01 10.02 -5.96
N VAL A 212 -4.84 9.70 -6.96
CA VAL A 212 -5.73 8.54 -6.98
C VAL A 212 -5.07 7.46 -7.83
N LEU A 213 -4.61 6.38 -7.18
CA LEU A 213 -3.79 5.34 -7.79
C LEU A 213 -4.59 4.06 -7.98
N PHE A 214 -4.59 3.53 -9.20
CA PHE A 214 -5.31 2.30 -9.54
C PHE A 214 -4.34 1.15 -9.83
N CYS A 215 -4.75 -0.07 -9.46
CA CYS A 215 -4.01 -1.28 -9.77
C CYS A 215 -4.95 -2.45 -10.04
N SER A 216 -4.50 -3.48 -10.75
CA SER A 216 -5.32 -4.66 -11.06
C SER A 216 -5.26 -5.75 -9.98
N THR A 217 -4.32 -5.66 -9.04
CA THR A 217 -4.05 -6.69 -8.03
C THR A 217 -3.81 -6.09 -6.64
N GLU A 218 -4.15 -6.85 -5.60
CA GLU A 218 -3.87 -6.50 -4.20
C GLU A 218 -2.36 -6.31 -3.94
N ASN A 219 -1.51 -7.11 -4.61
CA ASN A 219 -0.05 -6.95 -4.56
C ASN A 219 0.40 -5.62 -5.17
N GLY A 220 -0.30 -5.12 -6.18
CA GLY A 220 -0.09 -3.78 -6.75
C GLY A 220 -0.33 -2.69 -5.69
N ARG A 221 -1.43 -2.77 -4.94
CA ARG A 221 -1.74 -1.84 -3.85
C ARG A 221 -0.65 -1.85 -2.78
N THR A 222 -0.24 -3.04 -2.33
CA THR A 222 0.88 -3.20 -1.39
C THR A 222 2.17 -2.57 -1.92
N SER A 223 2.43 -2.71 -3.21
CA SER A 223 3.62 -2.14 -3.86
C SER A 223 3.58 -0.62 -3.89
N PHE A 224 2.43 0.00 -4.14
CA PHE A 224 2.27 1.45 -4.03
C PHE A 224 2.54 1.95 -2.62
N VAL A 225 1.92 1.33 -1.61
CA VAL A 225 2.11 1.73 -0.21
C VAL A 225 3.57 1.66 0.19
N ARG A 226 4.27 0.58 -0.19
CA ARG A 226 5.70 0.41 0.12
C ARG A 226 6.60 1.44 -0.57
N GLN A 227 6.27 1.85 -1.79
CA GLN A 227 7.07 2.85 -2.53
C GLN A 227 6.79 4.27 -2.05
N LEU A 228 5.54 4.55 -1.65
CA LEU A 228 5.17 5.85 -1.12
C LEU A 228 5.74 6.08 0.28
N GLU A 229 6.03 5.02 1.04
CA GLU A 229 6.54 5.08 2.42
C GLU A 229 5.71 6.05 3.30
N PRO A 230 4.38 5.86 3.40
CA PRO A 230 3.55 6.76 4.19
C PRO A 230 3.75 6.55 5.69
N ASP A 231 3.46 7.58 6.48
CA ASP A 231 3.42 7.49 7.94
C ASP A 231 2.19 6.68 8.40
N TRP A 232 1.09 6.81 7.64
CA TRP A 232 -0.19 6.13 7.88
C TRP A 232 -0.70 5.36 6.67
N HIS A 233 -1.26 4.19 6.93
CA HIS A 233 -2.03 3.42 5.95
C HIS A 233 -3.41 3.05 6.51
N ILE A 234 -4.45 3.27 5.71
CA ILE A 234 -5.84 2.97 6.04
C ILE A 234 -6.36 1.95 5.02
N ASP A 235 -6.79 0.78 5.49
CA ASP A 235 -7.31 -0.30 4.64
C ASP A 235 -8.37 -1.12 5.39
N THR A 236 -9.23 -1.79 4.63
CA THR A 236 -10.26 -2.73 5.11
C THR A 236 -9.76 -4.18 5.09
N ASN A 237 -8.74 -4.50 4.28
CA ASN A 237 -8.20 -5.84 4.13
C ASN A 237 -7.17 -6.16 5.24
N PRO A 238 -7.46 -7.09 6.15
CA PRO A 238 -6.57 -7.42 7.26
C PRO A 238 -5.25 -8.08 6.81
N GLU A 239 -5.23 -8.76 5.65
CA GLU A 239 -4.02 -9.38 5.11
C GLU A 239 -3.02 -8.30 4.68
N ILE A 240 -3.50 -7.25 4.02
CA ILE A 240 -2.68 -6.12 3.56
C ILE A 240 -2.10 -5.36 4.77
N VAL A 241 -2.95 -5.06 5.76
CA VAL A 241 -2.53 -4.42 7.02
C VAL A 241 -1.46 -5.25 7.74
N SER A 242 -1.63 -6.57 7.79
CA SER A 242 -0.67 -7.49 8.40
C SER A 242 0.68 -7.51 7.65
N GLN A 243 0.63 -7.54 6.31
CA GLN A 243 1.83 -7.53 5.47
C GLN A 243 2.61 -6.22 5.60
N LEU A 244 1.90 -5.10 5.72
CA LEU A 244 2.46 -3.75 5.78
C LEU A 244 2.93 -3.32 7.18
N ALA A 245 2.53 -4.02 8.24
CA ALA A 245 2.84 -3.66 9.63
C ALA A 245 4.33 -3.51 9.99
N ARG A 246 5.22 -4.12 9.20
CA ARG A 246 6.67 -3.97 9.38
C ARG A 246 7.25 -2.74 8.67
N PHE A 247 6.54 -2.19 7.70
CA PHE A 247 6.99 -1.08 6.86
C PHE A 247 6.36 0.26 7.26
N ILE A 248 5.13 0.22 7.77
CA ILE A 248 4.34 1.42 8.08
C ILE A 248 4.31 1.67 9.59
N LYS A 249 4.46 2.93 10.00
CA LYS A 249 4.53 3.33 11.41
C LYS A 249 3.19 3.17 12.11
N TYR A 250 2.12 3.64 11.48
CA TYR A 250 0.76 3.58 11.99
C TYR A 250 -0.21 3.04 10.95
N GLN A 251 -1.16 2.22 11.37
CA GLN A 251 -2.18 1.69 10.48
C GLN A 251 -3.55 1.80 11.10
N LEU A 252 -4.56 2.06 10.28
CA LEU A 252 -5.96 1.99 10.67
C LEU A 252 -6.63 0.89 9.84
N HIS A 253 -7.07 -0.16 10.52
CA HIS A 253 -7.93 -1.17 9.94
C HIS A 253 -9.39 -0.75 10.11
N VAL A 254 -10.09 -0.55 9.00
CA VAL A 254 -11.51 -0.23 8.99
C VAL A 254 -12.32 -1.51 8.87
N SER A 255 -13.07 -1.87 9.92
CA SER A 255 -13.89 -3.07 9.94
C SER A 255 -15.03 -2.93 10.95
N PRO A 256 -16.28 -3.29 10.57
CA PRO A 256 -17.42 -3.26 11.49
C PRO A 256 -17.23 -4.22 12.67
N VAL A 257 -16.43 -5.28 12.47
CA VAL A 257 -16.08 -6.23 13.53
C VAL A 257 -14.77 -5.80 14.17
N LYS A 258 -14.80 -5.62 15.49
CA LYS A 258 -13.62 -5.33 16.29
C LYS A 258 -12.64 -6.50 16.17
N THR A 259 -11.50 -6.24 15.54
CA THR A 259 -10.40 -7.20 15.41
C THR A 259 -9.34 -6.86 16.43
N GLU A 260 -8.88 -7.84 17.20
CA GLU A 260 -7.76 -7.65 18.12
C GLU A 260 -6.44 -7.82 17.37
N TRP A 261 -5.60 -6.79 17.41
CA TRP A 261 -4.29 -6.79 16.77
C TRP A 261 -3.19 -7.01 17.80
N THR A 262 -2.27 -7.92 17.52
CA THR A 262 -1.14 -8.24 18.42
C THR A 262 -0.10 -7.09 18.50
N THR A 263 -0.14 -6.15 17.56
CA THR A 263 0.81 -5.04 17.48
C THR A 263 0.11 -3.72 17.77
N GLY A 264 0.58 -2.96 18.76
CA GLY A 264 0.05 -1.63 19.11
C GLY A 264 0.19 -0.54 18.03
N LYS A 265 0.68 -0.88 16.84
CA LYS A 265 0.79 0.00 15.67
C LYS A 265 -0.47 -0.01 14.79
N VAL A 266 -1.32 -1.02 14.95
CA VAL A 266 -2.56 -1.15 14.18
C VAL A 266 -3.73 -0.78 15.08
N LEU A 267 -4.44 0.26 14.68
CA LEU A 267 -5.69 0.70 15.30
C LEU A 267 -6.87 0.11 14.53
N SER A 268 -8.00 -0.09 15.19
CA SER A 268 -9.23 -0.54 14.54
C SER A 268 -10.38 0.40 14.84
N SER A 269 -11.19 0.62 13.82
CA SER A 269 -12.42 1.42 13.90
C SER A 269 -13.44 0.86 12.91
N PRO A 270 -14.75 0.92 13.22
CA PRO A 270 -15.79 0.51 12.28
C PRO A 270 -15.89 1.41 11.05
N SER A 271 -15.47 2.67 11.16
CA SER A 271 -15.44 3.62 10.04
C SER A 271 -14.35 4.68 10.25
N LEU A 272 -14.06 5.45 9.19
CA LEU A 272 -13.08 6.52 9.25
C LEU A 272 -13.56 7.68 10.14
N GLU A 273 -14.82 8.04 9.99
CA GLU A 273 -15.52 9.07 10.76
C GLU A 273 -15.47 8.76 12.25
N GLN A 274 -15.85 7.54 12.64
CA GLN A 274 -15.84 7.14 14.04
C GLN A 274 -14.44 7.14 14.65
N PHE A 275 -13.38 6.90 13.85
CA PHE A 275 -12.01 7.00 14.31
C PHE A 275 -11.63 8.44 14.71
N PHE A 276 -12.15 9.42 13.97
CA PHE A 276 -11.99 10.87 14.22
C PHE A 276 -13.14 11.47 15.04
N GLY A 277 -14.06 10.66 15.57
CA GLY A 277 -15.15 11.12 16.44
C GLY A 277 -16.27 11.87 15.72
N PHE A 278 -16.50 11.54 14.44
CA PHE A 278 -17.63 11.96 13.61
C PHE A 278 -18.60 10.81 13.36
#